data_AF-A0A7C4YZA4-F1
#
_entry.id   AF-A0A7C4YZA4-F1
#
_cell.length_a   1.000
_cell.length_b   1.000
_cell.length_c   1.000
_cell.angle_alpha   90.00
_cell.angle_beta   90.00
_cell.angle_gamma   90.00
#
_symmetry.space_group_name_H-M   'P 1'
#
loop_
_entity.id
_entity.type
_entity.pdbx_description
1 polymer ?
#
loop_
_entity_poly.entity_id
_entity_poly.type
_entity_poly.pdbx_seq_one_letter_code
_entity_poly.pdbx_strand_id
1 'polypeptide(L)'
;MEIRIRKNSPVCFQCSRAFQHNEIIWSQLVKNDKELERQDFCLNCWEQKSILEPFSYWKHKYIDPKEIRKLQELQNDSPLRTLFYDRISKSEGRKDEAIVYLTSQLLRREKIFKKIKEVVLSKADGHIIIYVDRLDEKIVEVRDPNFSYQELEEARKFICEYLESQAKLGVQQEIKSGNNHKNA
;
A
#
# COMPACT_ATOMS: atom_id res chain seq x y z
N MET A 1 -17.66 19.82 -17.07
CA MET A 1 -17.59 20.06 -15.60
C MET A 1 -16.53 19.13 -15.06
N GLU A 2 -15.35 19.65 -14.69
CA GLU A 2 -14.30 18.81 -14.09
C GLU A 2 -14.58 18.67 -12.59
N ILE A 3 -14.79 17.45 -12.10
CA ILE A 3 -14.98 17.19 -10.67
C ILE A 3 -13.60 16.99 -10.03
N ARG A 4 -13.14 17.96 -9.23
CA ARG A 4 -11.89 17.86 -8.45
C ARG A 4 -12.19 17.76 -6.96
N ILE A 5 -12.33 16.54 -6.45
CA ILE A 5 -12.51 16.31 -5.00
C ILE A 5 -11.12 16.29 -4.34
N ARG A 6 -10.88 17.23 -3.42
CA ARG A 6 -9.59 17.36 -2.70
C ARG A 6 -9.39 16.22 -1.68
N LYS A 7 -8.12 16.01 -1.29
CA LYS A 7 -7.75 15.11 -0.16
C LYS A 7 -8.39 15.59 1.14
N ASN A 8 -8.50 14.69 2.12
CA ASN A 8 -9.03 15.01 3.44
C ASN A 8 -8.23 16.16 4.08
N SER A 9 -8.94 17.07 4.75
CA SER A 9 -8.34 18.07 5.63
C SER A 9 -7.80 17.38 6.89
N PRO A 10 -6.64 17.80 7.43
CA PRO A 10 -6.14 17.32 8.71
C PRO A 10 -6.88 17.93 9.92
N VAL A 11 -7.73 18.93 9.68
CA VAL A 11 -8.42 19.70 10.71
C VAL A 11 -9.91 19.84 10.39
N CYS A 12 -10.73 19.96 11.44
CA CYS A 12 -12.14 20.28 11.34
C CYS A 12 -12.33 21.67 10.74
N PHE A 13 -13.21 21.79 9.74
CA PHE A 13 -13.54 23.02 9.04
C PHE A 13 -14.12 24.10 9.99
N GLN A 14 -14.90 23.69 11.00
CA GLN A 14 -15.57 24.62 11.91
C GLN A 14 -14.69 25.06 13.09
N CYS A 15 -14.05 24.12 13.78
CA CYS A 15 -13.33 24.41 15.02
C CYS A 15 -11.80 24.37 14.87
N SER A 16 -11.29 24.09 13.66
CA SER A 16 -9.86 23.97 13.36
C SER A 16 -9.11 22.91 14.20
N ARG A 17 -9.83 22.05 14.93
CA ARG A 17 -9.23 20.97 15.72
C ARG A 17 -8.61 19.93 14.78
N ALA A 18 -7.37 19.54 15.05
CA ALA A 18 -6.72 18.43 14.36
C ALA A 18 -7.46 17.11 14.60
N PHE A 19 -7.65 16.34 13.52
CA PHE A 19 -8.22 15.00 13.60
C PHE A 19 -7.19 13.99 14.09
N GLN A 20 -7.64 13.04 14.91
CA GLN A 20 -6.81 11.92 15.36
C GLN A 20 -6.88 10.77 14.36
N HIS A 21 -5.79 10.02 14.21
CA HIS A 21 -5.80 8.81 13.39
C HIS A 21 -6.90 7.85 13.86
N ASN A 22 -7.66 7.28 12.92
CA ASN A 22 -8.86 6.48 13.13
C ASN A 22 -10.07 7.20 13.74
N GLU A 23 -10.00 8.52 13.93
CA GLU A 23 -11.18 9.30 14.33
C GLU A 23 -12.26 9.21 13.24
N ILE A 24 -13.49 9.03 13.68
CA ILE A 24 -14.65 9.05 12.79
C ILE A 24 -15.02 10.51 12.53
N ILE A 25 -14.98 10.90 11.25
CA ILE A 25 -15.29 12.26 10.80
C ILE A 25 -16.41 12.25 9.76
N TRP A 26 -17.06 13.39 9.61
CA TRP A 26 -18.06 13.63 8.58
C TRP A 26 -17.54 14.60 7.53
N SER A 27 -17.71 14.23 6.28
CA SER A 27 -17.34 15.06 5.14
C SER A 27 -18.58 15.44 4.37
N GLN A 28 -18.55 16.63 3.79
CA GLN A 28 -19.57 17.07 2.86
C GLN A 28 -18.97 17.79 1.65
N LEU A 29 -19.74 17.82 0.57
CA LEU A 29 -19.48 18.65 -0.59
C LEU A 29 -20.48 19.81 -0.63
N VAL A 30 -19.99 21.03 -0.78
CA VAL A 30 -20.78 22.24 -1.03
C VAL A 30 -20.50 22.71 -2.45
N LYS A 31 -21.55 23.11 -3.17
CA LYS A 31 -21.43 23.62 -4.53
C LYS A 31 -21.33 25.14 -4.49
N ASN A 32 -20.19 25.70 -4.87
CA ASN A 32 -19.96 27.14 -4.96
C ASN A 32 -19.62 27.51 -6.41
N ASP A 33 -20.44 28.36 -7.05
CA ASP A 33 -20.27 29.10 -8.33
C ASP A 33 -19.62 28.44 -9.57
N LYS A 34 -19.13 27.18 -9.49
CA LYS A 34 -18.66 26.23 -10.52
C LYS A 34 -17.82 25.08 -9.94
N GLU A 35 -17.46 25.07 -8.66
CA GLU A 35 -16.64 24.05 -8.01
C GLU A 35 -17.37 23.30 -6.90
N LEU A 36 -16.90 22.09 -6.60
CA LEU A 36 -17.32 21.30 -5.46
C LEU A 36 -16.24 21.39 -4.38
N GLU A 37 -16.57 22.07 -3.27
CA GLU A 37 -15.68 22.22 -2.13
C GLU A 37 -15.97 21.13 -1.09
N ARG A 38 -14.93 20.40 -0.69
CA ARG A 38 -15.01 19.43 0.40
C ARG A 38 -14.74 20.11 1.73
N GLN A 39 -15.61 19.87 2.70
CA GLN A 39 -15.45 20.32 4.08
C GLN A 39 -15.56 19.12 5.03
N ASP A 40 -14.63 19.01 5.98
CA ASP A 40 -14.53 17.90 6.91
C ASP A 40 -14.81 18.39 8.34
N PHE A 41 -15.61 17.65 9.11
CA PHE A 41 -16.12 18.04 10.42
C PHE A 41 -15.90 16.93 11.45
N CYS A 42 -15.58 17.30 12.70
CA CYS A 42 -15.70 16.39 13.82
C CYS A 42 -17.16 16.16 14.20
N LEU A 43 -17.42 15.13 15.01
CA LEU A 43 -18.77 14.77 15.46
C LEU A 43 -19.56 15.98 16.02
N ASN A 44 -18.97 16.68 16.99
CA ASN A 44 -19.62 17.80 17.66
C ASN A 44 -20.00 18.93 16.70
N CYS A 45 -19.09 19.30 15.79
CA CYS A 45 -19.34 20.40 14.85
C CYS A 45 -20.34 20.03 13.76
N TRP A 46 -20.44 18.76 13.40
CA TRP A 46 -21.45 18.29 12.46
C TRP A 46 -22.85 18.29 13.07
N GLU A 47 -22.99 17.82 14.31
CA GLU A 47 -24.30 17.78 15.01
C GLU A 47 -24.83 19.18 15.32
N GLN A 48 -23.93 20.14 15.59
CA GLN A 48 -24.29 21.54 15.83
C GLN A 48 -24.58 22.33 14.55
N LYS A 49 -24.39 21.72 13.38
CA LYS A 49 -24.51 22.44 12.12
C LYS A 49 -25.98 22.68 11.79
N SER A 50 -26.40 23.95 11.81
CA SER A 50 -27.69 24.38 11.29
C SER A 50 -27.65 24.49 9.76
N ILE A 51 -28.32 23.55 9.09
CA ILE A 51 -28.97 23.73 7.77
C ILE A 51 -28.08 24.39 6.69
N LEU A 52 -26.99 23.74 6.30
CA LEU A 52 -26.51 23.83 4.92
C LEU A 52 -26.87 22.50 4.28
N GLU A 53 -27.79 22.48 3.31
CA GLU A 53 -28.04 21.28 2.50
C GLU A 53 -26.78 21.00 1.68
N PRO A 54 -25.98 19.98 2.06
CA PRO A 54 -24.79 19.66 1.29
C PRO A 54 -25.23 19.00 -0.02
N PHE A 55 -24.43 19.19 -1.07
CA PHE A 55 -24.63 18.45 -2.33
C PHE A 55 -24.50 16.93 -2.09
N SER A 56 -23.60 16.52 -1.19
CA SER A 56 -23.44 15.15 -0.72
C SER A 56 -22.72 15.15 0.63
N TYR A 57 -22.96 14.14 1.47
CA TYR A 57 -22.26 13.95 2.73
C TYR A 57 -22.00 12.46 3.02
N TRP A 58 -20.92 12.16 3.75
CA TRP A 58 -20.55 10.80 4.15
C TRP A 58 -19.76 10.76 5.45
N LYS A 59 -19.73 9.59 6.07
CA LYS A 59 -18.99 9.30 7.31
C LYS A 59 -17.83 8.35 6.99
N HIS A 60 -16.62 8.64 7.50
CA HIS A 60 -15.47 7.75 7.33
C HIS A 60 -14.44 7.94 8.45
N LYS A 61 -13.43 7.06 8.50
CA LYS A 61 -12.28 7.22 9.40
C LYS A 61 -11.25 8.17 8.79
N TYR A 62 -10.75 9.12 9.59
CA TYR A 62 -9.59 9.91 9.25
C TYR A 62 -8.32 9.07 9.37
N ILE A 63 -7.49 9.12 8.34
CA ILE A 63 -6.19 8.44 8.33
C ILE A 63 -5.13 9.55 8.30
N ASP A 64 -4.37 9.68 9.39
CA ASP A 64 -3.26 10.63 9.47
C ASP A 64 -2.24 10.32 8.34
N PRO A 65 -1.89 11.33 7.50
CA PRO A 65 -0.82 11.20 6.52
C PRO A 65 0.52 10.71 7.11
N LYS A 66 0.82 10.98 8.38
CA LYS A 66 2.03 10.47 9.04
C LYS A 66 1.99 8.97 9.23
N GLU A 67 0.85 8.39 9.57
CA GLU A 67 0.70 6.93 9.69
C GLU A 67 0.80 6.26 8.32
N ILE A 68 0.32 6.91 7.25
CA ILE A 68 0.54 6.46 5.88
C ILE A 68 2.04 6.44 5.57
N ARG A 69 2.77 7.51 5.89
CA ARG A 69 4.23 7.57 5.70
C ARG A 69 4.98 6.53 6.52
N LYS A 70 4.63 6.33 7.78
CA LYS A 70 5.24 5.32 8.65
C LYS A 70 5.04 3.91 8.10
N LEU A 71 3.85 3.60 7.59
CA LEU A 71 3.59 2.33 6.90
C LEU A 71 4.42 2.22 5.62
N GLN A 72 4.59 3.31 4.86
CA GLN A 72 5.47 3.32 3.68
C GLN A 72 6.94 3.12 4.04
N GLU A 73 7.43 3.74 5.12
CA GLU A 73 8.79 3.57 5.64
C GLU A 73 9.06 2.14 6.08
N LEU A 74 8.14 1.52 6.84
CA LEU A 74 8.23 0.11 7.22
C LEU A 74 8.20 -0.84 6.01
N GLN A 75 7.53 -0.44 4.93
CA GLN A 75 7.44 -1.24 3.71
C GLN A 75 8.64 -1.04 2.76
N ASN A 76 9.41 0.03 2.90
CA ASN A 76 10.64 0.24 2.12
C ASN A 76 11.68 -0.85 2.42
N ASP A 77 11.78 -1.29 3.67
CA ASP A 77 12.70 -2.34 4.11
C ASP A 77 12.09 -3.75 4.07
N SER A 78 11.00 -3.95 3.30
CA SER A 78 10.35 -5.25 3.19
C SER A 78 11.32 -6.30 2.60
N PRO A 79 11.62 -7.40 3.33
CA PRO A 79 12.45 -8.48 2.81
C PRO A 79 11.84 -9.12 1.56
N LEU A 80 10.51 -9.19 1.50
CA LEU A 80 9.77 -9.71 0.36
C LEU A 80 9.97 -8.83 -0.89
N ARG A 81 9.94 -7.50 -0.72
CA ARG A 81 10.19 -6.54 -1.81
C ARG A 81 11.64 -6.61 -2.28
N THR A 82 12.59 -6.74 -1.35
CA THR A 82 14.01 -6.94 -1.65
C THR A 82 14.22 -8.21 -2.46
N LEU A 83 13.61 -9.33 -2.04
CA LEU A 83 13.67 -10.59 -2.79
C LEU A 83 13.11 -10.45 -4.21
N PHE A 84 11.97 -9.77 -4.37
CA PHE A 84 11.36 -9.57 -5.69
C PHE A 84 12.32 -8.85 -6.65
N TYR A 85 12.92 -7.73 -6.25
CA TYR A 85 13.83 -6.97 -7.11
C TYR A 85 15.17 -7.68 -7.35
N ASP A 86 15.70 -8.41 -6.35
CA ASP A 86 16.88 -9.24 -6.53
C ASP A 86 16.63 -10.34 -7.58
N ARG A 87 15.47 -11.00 -7.49
CA ARG A 87 15.07 -12.08 -8.41
C ARG A 87 14.76 -11.56 -9.80
N ILE A 88 14.11 -10.42 -9.96
CA ILE A 88 13.92 -9.80 -11.28
C ILE A 88 15.26 -9.56 -11.97
N SER A 89 16.26 -9.05 -11.25
CA SER A 89 17.55 -8.70 -11.81
C SER A 89 18.38 -9.93 -12.22
N LYS A 90 18.10 -11.07 -11.59
CA LYS A 90 18.83 -12.34 -11.75
C LYS A 90 18.00 -13.43 -12.44
N SER A 91 16.79 -13.12 -12.90
CA SER A 91 15.81 -14.12 -13.32
C SER A 91 16.30 -14.88 -14.54
N GLU A 92 16.82 -16.09 -14.33
CA GLU A 92 17.31 -16.97 -15.39
C GLU A 92 16.48 -18.27 -15.39
N GLY A 93 15.33 -18.20 -16.05
CA GLY A 93 14.44 -19.35 -16.29
C GLY A 93 13.25 -19.46 -15.34
N ARG A 94 12.44 -20.51 -15.56
CA ARG A 94 11.10 -20.65 -14.97
C ARG A 94 11.07 -20.66 -13.44
N LYS A 95 12.13 -21.13 -12.77
CA LYS A 95 12.18 -21.16 -11.30
C LYS A 95 12.21 -19.76 -10.70
N ASP A 96 13.06 -18.88 -11.24
CA ASP A 96 13.11 -17.49 -10.79
C ASP A 96 11.83 -16.74 -11.19
N GLU A 97 11.31 -16.98 -12.40
CA GLU A 97 10.03 -16.40 -12.82
C GLU A 97 8.89 -16.80 -11.87
N ALA A 98 8.84 -18.04 -11.38
CA ALA A 98 7.85 -18.50 -10.41
C ALA A 98 7.98 -17.78 -9.06
N ILE A 99 9.21 -17.52 -8.61
CA ILE A 99 9.49 -16.74 -7.40
C ILE A 99 9.05 -15.28 -7.60
N VAL A 100 9.44 -14.65 -8.70
CA VAL A 100 9.06 -13.27 -9.05
C VAL A 100 7.53 -13.15 -9.13
N TYR A 101 6.87 -14.11 -9.77
CA TYR A 101 5.42 -14.16 -9.85
C TYR A 101 4.78 -14.24 -8.47
N LEU A 102 5.15 -15.23 -7.67
CA LEU A 102 4.53 -15.45 -6.37
C LEU A 102 4.80 -14.29 -5.40
N THR A 103 6.03 -13.77 -5.35
CA THR A 103 6.38 -12.58 -4.56
C THR A 103 5.57 -11.35 -5.00
N SER A 104 5.33 -11.15 -6.30
CA SER A 104 4.46 -10.07 -6.78
C SER A 104 3.01 -10.19 -6.28
N GLN A 105 2.47 -11.41 -6.20
CA GLN A 105 1.11 -11.63 -5.69
C GLN A 105 1.02 -11.34 -4.19
N LEU A 106 2.07 -11.70 -3.43
CA LEU A 106 2.17 -11.38 -2.01
C LEU A 106 2.30 -9.87 -1.78
N LEU A 107 3.18 -9.18 -2.52
CA LEU A 107 3.32 -7.71 -2.45
C LEU A 107 2.04 -6.97 -2.84
N ARG A 108 1.25 -7.53 -3.76
CA ARG A 108 -0.10 -7.02 -4.08
C ARG A 108 -1.04 -7.18 -2.88
N ARG A 109 -1.01 -8.32 -2.19
CA ARG A 109 -1.84 -8.59 -1.00
C ARG A 109 -1.47 -7.65 0.15
N GLU A 110 -0.19 -7.30 0.29
CA GLU A 110 0.32 -6.29 1.24
C GLU A 110 0.01 -4.84 0.85
N LYS A 111 -0.67 -4.63 -0.30
CA LYS A 111 -1.01 -3.31 -0.87
C LYS A 111 0.19 -2.45 -1.27
N ILE A 112 1.39 -3.06 -1.37
CA ILE A 112 2.60 -2.42 -1.91
C ILE A 112 2.47 -2.31 -3.44
N PHE A 113 2.07 -3.40 -4.10
CA PHE A 113 1.81 -3.39 -5.54
C PHE A 113 0.34 -3.14 -5.87
N LYS A 114 0.09 -2.34 -6.90
CA LYS A 114 -1.22 -2.19 -7.54
C LYS A 114 -1.15 -2.69 -8.96
N LYS A 115 -1.93 -3.72 -9.28
CA LYS A 115 -2.12 -4.19 -10.66
C LYS A 115 -2.74 -3.07 -11.50
N ILE A 116 -2.09 -2.72 -12.60
CA ILE A 116 -2.57 -1.72 -13.57
C ILE A 116 -3.24 -2.44 -14.74
N LYS A 117 -2.58 -3.47 -15.28
CA LYS A 117 -3.01 -4.15 -16.50
C LYS A 117 -2.60 -5.62 -16.46
N GLU A 118 -3.29 -6.42 -17.26
CA GLU A 118 -2.92 -7.78 -17.61
C GLU A 118 -3.04 -7.94 -19.12
N VAL A 119 -2.04 -8.58 -19.72
CA VAL A 119 -1.97 -8.82 -21.15
C VAL A 119 -1.87 -10.32 -21.35
N VAL A 120 -2.85 -10.90 -22.04
CA VAL A 120 -2.81 -12.29 -22.48
C VAL A 120 -1.88 -12.37 -23.68
N LEU A 121 -0.84 -13.21 -23.60
CA LEU A 121 0.04 -13.47 -24.74
C LEU A 121 -0.54 -14.61 -25.59
N SER A 122 -0.65 -15.81 -25.00
CA SER A 122 -1.25 -16.99 -25.62
C SER A 122 -1.60 -18.02 -24.55
N LYS A 123 -2.29 -19.12 -24.90
CA LYS A 123 -2.51 -20.23 -23.96
C LYS A 123 -1.20 -20.92 -23.55
N ALA A 124 -0.17 -20.89 -24.40
CA ALA A 124 1.12 -21.53 -24.13
C ALA A 124 2.07 -20.61 -23.38
N ASP A 125 2.05 -19.31 -23.70
CA ASP A 125 2.98 -18.29 -23.17
C ASP A 125 2.41 -17.56 -21.94
N GLY A 126 1.13 -17.77 -21.63
CA GLY A 126 0.45 -17.24 -20.46
C GLY A 126 0.19 -15.73 -20.52
N HIS A 127 0.44 -15.04 -19.42
CA HIS A 127 0.07 -13.64 -19.22
C HIS A 127 1.26 -12.79 -18.75
N ILE A 128 1.23 -11.50 -19.09
CA ILE A 128 2.06 -10.48 -18.45
C ILE A 128 1.17 -9.62 -17.56
N ILE A 129 1.56 -9.47 -16.30
CA ILE A 129 0.88 -8.62 -15.33
C ILE A 129 1.75 -7.39 -15.09
N ILE A 130 1.15 -6.21 -15.26
CA ILE A 130 1.81 -4.92 -15.03
C ILE A 130 1.35 -4.38 -13.69
N TYR A 131 2.30 -4.12 -12.79
CA TYR A 131 2.07 -3.50 -11.50
C TYR A 131 2.71 -2.12 -11.43
N VAL A 132 2.15 -1.25 -10.60
CA VAL A 132 2.87 -0.11 -10.03
C VAL A 132 3.25 -0.44 -8.59
N ASP A 133 4.53 -0.29 -8.28
CA ASP A 133 5.01 -0.21 -6.91
C ASP A 133 4.62 1.15 -6.33
N ARG A 134 3.79 1.14 -5.28
CA ARG A 134 3.26 2.37 -4.69
C ARG A 134 4.26 3.13 -3.83
N LEU A 135 5.40 2.52 -3.50
CA LEU A 135 6.42 3.16 -2.65
C LEU A 135 7.32 4.07 -3.47
N ASP A 136 7.76 3.62 -4.65
CA ASP A 136 8.67 4.36 -5.53
C ASP A 136 8.07 4.69 -6.91
N GLU A 137 6.76 4.45 -7.08
CA GLU A 137 5.99 4.69 -8.31
C GLU A 137 6.54 3.98 -9.56
N LYS A 138 7.37 2.94 -9.39
CA LYS A 138 7.94 2.18 -10.51
C LYS A 138 6.91 1.24 -11.12
N ILE A 139 6.95 1.15 -12.45
CA ILE A 139 6.21 0.15 -13.21
C ILE A 139 7.05 -1.12 -13.29
N VAL A 140 6.45 -2.26 -12.95
CA VAL A 140 7.10 -3.57 -13.03
C VAL A 140 6.23 -4.55 -13.83
N GLU A 141 6.88 -5.29 -14.72
CA GLU A 141 6.24 -6.33 -15.53
C GLU A 141 6.60 -7.71 -14.98
N VAL A 142 5.59 -8.54 -14.76
CA VAL A 142 5.74 -9.87 -14.20
C VAL A 142 5.13 -10.88 -15.15
N ARG A 143 5.90 -11.90 -15.52
CA ARG A 143 5.44 -13.00 -16.37
C ARG A 143 4.72 -14.07 -15.55
N ASP A 144 3.65 -14.60 -16.13
CA ASP A 144 2.93 -15.79 -15.67
C ASP A 144 2.79 -16.76 -16.86
N PRO A 145 3.82 -17.56 -17.18
CA PRO A 145 3.80 -18.53 -18.27
C PRO A 145 3.05 -19.82 -17.89
N ASN A 146 1.97 -19.68 -17.11
CA ASN A 146 1.14 -20.76 -16.58
C ASN A 146 1.97 -21.77 -15.76
N PHE A 147 2.42 -21.36 -14.57
CA PHE A 147 3.17 -22.25 -13.69
C PHE A 147 2.33 -23.46 -13.24
N SER A 148 2.99 -24.62 -13.20
CA SER A 148 2.45 -25.82 -12.56
C SER A 148 2.39 -25.64 -11.04
N TYR A 149 1.54 -26.46 -10.40
CA TYR A 149 1.44 -26.48 -8.94
C TYR A 149 2.80 -26.76 -8.27
N GLN A 150 3.60 -27.66 -8.84
CA GLN A 150 4.92 -28.00 -8.30
C GLN A 150 5.89 -26.82 -8.37
N GLU A 151 5.94 -26.08 -9.49
CA GLU A 151 6.78 -24.89 -9.63
C GLU A 151 6.41 -23.82 -8.59
N LEU A 152 5.11 -23.60 -8.37
CA LEU A 152 4.63 -22.65 -7.36
C LEU A 152 4.93 -23.11 -5.93
N GLU A 153 4.84 -24.41 -5.65
CA GLU A 153 5.16 -24.96 -4.32
C GLU A 153 6.66 -24.87 -4.01
N GLU A 154 7.53 -25.13 -4.99
CA GLU A 154 8.98 -24.93 -4.86
C GLU A 154 9.32 -23.46 -4.61
N ALA A 155 8.72 -22.54 -5.38
CA ALA A 155 8.88 -21.10 -5.17
C ALA A 155 8.37 -20.68 -3.78
N ARG A 156 7.24 -21.20 -3.33
CA ARG A 156 6.67 -20.93 -1.99
C ARG A 156 7.63 -21.35 -0.88
N LYS A 157 8.18 -22.56 -0.96
CA LYS A 157 9.17 -23.06 0.03
C LYS A 157 10.39 -22.16 0.08
N PHE A 158 10.95 -21.81 -1.08
CA PHE A 158 12.08 -20.90 -1.16
C PHE A 158 11.79 -19.54 -0.52
N ILE A 159 10.63 -18.94 -0.81
CA ILE A 159 10.24 -17.64 -0.23
C ILE A 159 10.10 -17.75 1.29
N CYS A 160 9.45 -18.80 1.79
CA CYS A 160 9.33 -19.01 3.24
C CYS A 160 10.69 -19.12 3.93
N GLU A 161 11.59 -19.96 3.40
CA GLU A 161 12.95 -20.13 3.94
C GLU A 161 13.74 -18.81 3.92
N TYR A 162 13.63 -18.05 2.82
CA TYR A 162 14.25 -16.73 2.73
C TYR A 162 13.70 -15.79 3.81
N LEU A 163 12.39 -15.66 3.95
CA LEU A 163 11.78 -14.76 4.93
C LEU A 163 12.11 -15.16 6.37
N GLU A 164 12.14 -16.45 6.67
CA GLU A 164 12.58 -16.95 7.99
C GLU A 164 14.04 -16.60 8.28
N SER A 165 14.92 -16.69 7.27
CA SER A 165 16.33 -16.31 7.42
C SER A 165 16.49 -14.81 7.72
N GLN A 166 15.72 -13.95 7.04
CA GLN A 166 15.75 -12.51 7.26
C GLN A 166 15.17 -12.13 8.63
N ALA A 167 14.11 -12.80 9.08
CA ALA A 167 13.55 -12.61 10.41
C ALA A 167 14.57 -12.93 11.52
N LYS A 168 15.34 -14.03 11.37
CA LYS A 168 16.40 -14.40 12.33
C LYS A 168 17.55 -13.38 12.35
N LEU A 169 17.94 -12.83 11.19
CA LEU A 169 18.97 -11.80 11.09
C LEU A 169 18.53 -10.49 11.75
N GLY A 170 17.28 -10.06 11.54
CA GLY A 170 16.72 -8.86 12.17
C GLY A 170 16.73 -8.94 13.70
N VAL A 171 16.30 -10.08 14.27
CA VAL A 171 16.30 -10.30 15.72
C VAL A 171 17.71 -10.24 16.32
N GLN A 172 18.72 -10.75 15.61
CA GLN A 172 20.11 -10.69 16.08
C GLN A 172 20.72 -9.28 16.04
N GLN A 173 20.28 -8.43 15.10
CA GLN A 173 20.74 -7.04 15.00
C GLN A 173 20.11 -6.15 16.08
N GLU A 174 18.84 -6.37 16.44
CA GLU A 174 18.16 -5.67 17.53
C GLU A 174 18.78 -5.98 18.90
N ILE A 175 19.09 -7.26 19.17
CA ILE A 175 19.75 -7.68 20.43
C ILE A 175 21.13 -7.01 20.59
N LYS A 176 21.90 -6.89 19.51
CA LYS A 176 23.22 -6.22 19.54
C LYS A 176 23.10 -4.70 19.74
N SER A 177 22.10 -4.07 19.12
CA SER A 177 21.86 -2.62 19.22
C SER A 177 21.34 -2.22 20.60
N GLY A 178 20.49 -3.05 21.22
CA GLY A 178 19.99 -2.83 22.59
C GLY A 178 21.04 -3.00 23.69
N ASN A 179 22.09 -3.79 23.45
CA ASN A 179 23.19 -3.95 24.41
C ASN A 179 24.22 -2.80 24.37
N ASN A 180 24.34 -2.08 23.25
CA ASN A 180 25.25 -0.93 23.16
C ASN A 180 24.73 0.32 23.88
N HIS A 181 23.42 0.44 24.15
CA HIS A 181 22.85 1.56 24.89
C HIS A 181 22.84 1.40 26.42
N LYS A 182 23.31 0.26 26.96
CA LYS A 182 23.38 0.03 28.41
C LYS A 182 24.79 0.17 29.01
N ASN A 183 25.79 0.48 28.19
CA ASN A 183 27.19 0.61 28.60
C ASN A 183 27.77 2.01 28.31
N ALA A 184 26.94 3.07 28.34
CA ALA A 184 27.38 4.47 28.25
C ALA A 184 26.87 5.26 29.45
#